data_AF-A0A133V364-F1
#
_entry.id   AF-A0A133V364-F1
#
_cell.length_a   1.000
_cell.length_b   1.000
_cell.length_c   1.000
_cell.angle_alpha   90.00
_cell.angle_beta   90.00
_cell.angle_gamma   90.00
#
_symmetry.space_group_name_H-M   'P 1'
#
loop_
_entity.id
_entity.type
_entity.pdbx_description
1 polymer ?
#
loop_
_entity_poly.entity_id
_entity_poly.type
_entity_poly.pdbx_seq_one_letter_code
_entity_poly.pdbx_strand_id
1 'polypeptide(L)'
;MKRLLNGLNHLKDIDEFPFKRKLDSNPAGFLFQIGVRNGQTVLDFGCGSGTFTVPAASLVGEEGTVYGLDKDIRSLERLRESAEREGLRNVETIVTGGALRFL
;
A
#
# COMPACT_ATOMS: atom_id res chain seq x y z
N MET A 1 36.79 -12.88 9.72
CA MET A 1 35.92 -11.93 8.98
C MET A 1 34.54 -12.48 8.62
N LYS A 2 34.36 -13.74 8.18
CA LYS A 2 33.03 -14.31 7.84
C LYS A 2 32.01 -14.37 9.00
N ARG A 3 32.47 -14.43 10.27
CA ARG A 3 31.59 -14.51 11.45
C ARG A 3 30.97 -13.16 11.88
N LEU A 4 31.57 -12.03 11.49
CA LEU A 4 31.01 -10.70 11.72
C LEU A 4 29.93 -10.35 10.67
N LEU A 5 30.07 -10.83 9.44
CA LEU A 5 29.10 -10.57 8.36
C LEU A 5 27.76 -11.29 8.57
N ASN A 6 27.75 -12.48 9.20
CA ASN A 6 26.50 -13.18 9.53
C ASN A 6 25.71 -12.51 10.67
N GLY A 7 26.35 -11.68 11.49
CA GLY A 7 25.69 -10.93 12.57
C GLY A 7 25.01 -9.64 12.10
N LEU A 8 25.30 -9.18 10.87
CA LEU A 8 24.67 -7.98 10.29
C LEU A 8 23.35 -8.25 9.57
N ASN A 9 22.96 -9.52 9.37
CA ASN A 9 21.66 -9.83 8.75
C ASN A 9 20.48 -9.39 9.63
N HIS A 10 20.66 -9.35 10.95
CA HIS A 10 19.63 -8.90 11.90
C HIS A 10 19.56 -7.37 12.06
N LEU A 11 20.52 -6.61 11.52
CA LEU A 11 20.52 -5.14 11.58
C LEU A 11 19.59 -4.49 10.53
N LYS A 12 19.08 -5.26 9.56
CA LYS A 12 18.09 -4.78 8.58
C LYS A 12 16.67 -4.71 9.16
N ASP A 13 16.38 -5.54 10.15
CA ASP A 13 15.02 -5.72 10.69
C ASP A 13 14.67 -4.72 11.81
N ILE A 14 15.67 -4.02 12.37
CA ILE A 14 15.53 -3.29 13.64
C ILE A 14 14.84 -1.92 13.44
N ASP A 15 14.98 -1.29 12.26
CA ASP A 15 14.37 0.01 11.96
C ASP A 15 13.13 -0.08 11.05
N GLU A 16 13.01 -1.10 10.18
CA GLU A 16 11.85 -1.25 9.29
C GLU A 16 10.58 -1.68 10.05
N PHE A 17 10.72 -2.60 11.01
CA PHE A 17 9.58 -3.18 11.70
C PHE A 17 8.83 -2.18 12.61
N PRO A 18 9.52 -1.33 13.39
CA PRO A 18 8.87 -0.29 14.18
C PRO A 18 8.28 0.84 13.31
N PHE A 19 8.99 1.24 12.25
CA PHE A 19 8.53 2.30 11.35
C PHE A 19 7.27 1.89 10.59
N LYS A 20 7.25 0.69 10.01
CA LYS A 20 6.07 0.15 9.33
C LYS A 20 4.88 0.05 10.29
N ARG A 21 5.08 -0.49 11.51
CA ARG A 21 4.02 -0.54 12.53
C ARG A 21 3.43 0.83 12.87
N LYS A 22 4.28 1.86 12.92
CA LYS A 22 3.83 3.22 13.19
C LYS A 22 2.99 3.78 12.05
N LEU A 23 3.39 3.55 10.80
CA LEU A 23 2.60 3.94 9.62
C LEU A 23 1.25 3.20 9.59
N ASP A 24 1.27 1.89 9.83
CA ASP A 24 0.07 1.05 9.82
C ASP A 24 -0.92 1.39 10.95
N SER A 25 -0.47 2.08 12.02
CA SER A 25 -1.32 2.39 13.19
C SER A 25 -2.39 3.45 12.92
N ASN A 26 -2.18 4.35 11.95
CA ASN A 26 -3.17 5.32 11.50
C ASN A 26 -2.95 5.69 10.02
N PRO A 27 -3.29 4.77 9.09
CA PRO A 27 -3.00 4.96 7.67
C PRO A 27 -3.71 6.19 7.09
N ALA A 28 -4.99 6.40 7.45
CA ALA A 28 -5.77 7.55 6.99
C ALA A 28 -5.16 8.89 7.45
N GLY A 29 -4.75 8.98 8.72
CA GLY A 29 -4.09 10.18 9.25
C GLY A 29 -2.76 10.46 8.54
N PHE A 30 -1.96 9.43 8.30
CA PHE A 30 -0.71 9.57 7.55
C PHE A 30 -0.94 10.04 6.10
N LEU A 31 -1.87 9.40 5.39
CA LEU A 31 -2.23 9.78 4.00
C LEU A 31 -2.72 11.24 3.92
N PHE A 32 -3.53 11.66 4.89
CA PHE A 32 -3.95 13.06 5.00
C PHE A 32 -2.74 13.99 5.25
N GLN A 33 -1.80 13.62 6.12
CA GLN A 33 -0.61 14.43 6.39
C GLN A 33 0.28 14.62 5.15
N ILE A 34 0.40 13.61 4.29
CA ILE A 34 1.21 13.69 3.07
C ILE A 34 0.48 14.31 1.86
N GLY A 35 -0.77 14.76 2.05
CA GLY A 35 -1.48 15.55 1.03
C GLY A 35 -2.51 14.79 0.18
N VAL A 36 -2.93 13.58 0.58
CA VAL A 36 -4.06 12.90 -0.08
C VAL A 36 -5.37 13.63 0.21
N ARG A 37 -6.06 14.07 -0.83
CA ARG A 37 -7.26 14.93 -0.75
C ARG A 37 -8.35 14.45 -1.71
N ASN A 38 -9.55 14.96 -1.49
CA ASN A 38 -10.71 14.70 -2.33
C ASN A 38 -10.43 14.99 -3.82
N GLY A 39 -10.99 14.16 -4.70
CA GLY A 39 -10.88 14.27 -6.16
C GLY A 39 -9.55 13.80 -6.76
N GLN A 40 -8.56 13.41 -5.94
CA GLN A 40 -7.26 12.99 -6.47
C GLN A 40 -7.27 11.57 -7.04
N THR A 41 -6.40 11.34 -8.02
CA THR A 41 -6.02 10.02 -8.49
C THR A 41 -4.73 9.57 -7.80
N VAL A 42 -4.76 8.42 -7.12
CA VAL A 42 -3.64 7.89 -6.33
C VAL A 42 -3.24 6.50 -6.82
N LEU A 43 -1.95 6.21 -6.84
CA LEU A 43 -1.41 4.86 -7.08
C LEU A 43 -0.78 4.34 -5.79
N ASP A 44 -1.28 3.21 -5.29
CA ASP A 44 -0.70 2.44 -4.19
C ASP A 44 0.13 1.28 -4.77
N PHE A 45 1.45 1.46 -4.79
CA PHE A 45 2.38 0.51 -5.41
C PHE A 45 2.82 -0.56 -4.40
N GLY A 46 2.53 -1.83 -4.68
CA GLY A 46 2.67 -2.92 -3.72
C GLY A 46 1.56 -2.87 -2.66
N CYS A 47 0.32 -2.66 -3.11
CA CYS A 47 -0.81 -2.36 -2.24
C CYS A 47 -1.19 -3.49 -1.27
N GLY A 48 -0.74 -4.72 -1.54
CA GLY A 48 -1.14 -5.90 -0.78
C GLY A 48 -2.65 -6.01 -0.70
N SER A 49 -3.17 -6.26 0.50
CA SER A 49 -4.61 -6.34 0.77
C SER A 49 -5.28 -5.00 1.10
N GLY A 50 -4.61 -3.87 0.89
CA GLY A 50 -5.24 -2.55 0.95
C GLY A 50 -5.09 -1.74 2.23
N THR A 51 -4.05 -1.95 3.04
CA THR A 51 -3.79 -1.16 4.27
C THR A 51 -3.80 0.36 4.02
N PHE A 52 -3.29 0.80 2.88
CA PHE A 52 -3.31 2.20 2.46
C PHE A 52 -4.33 2.48 1.36
N THR A 53 -4.60 1.53 0.47
CA THR A 53 -5.58 1.69 -0.62
C THR A 53 -6.98 2.05 -0.11
N VAL A 54 -7.51 1.29 0.87
CA VAL A 54 -8.86 1.49 1.42
C VAL A 54 -9.02 2.88 2.05
N PRO A 55 -8.16 3.31 3.01
CA PRO A 55 -8.26 4.65 3.58
C PRO A 55 -7.95 5.76 2.57
N ALA A 56 -7.07 5.54 1.59
CA ALA A 56 -6.87 6.49 0.50
C ALA A 56 -8.17 6.68 -0.30
N ALA A 57 -8.86 5.59 -0.64
CA ALA A 57 -10.11 5.63 -1.39
C ALA A 57 -11.22 6.37 -0.65
N SER A 58 -11.32 6.20 0.66
CA SER A 58 -12.21 7.01 1.49
C SER A 58 -11.85 8.51 1.48
N LEU A 59 -10.55 8.85 1.52
CA LEU A 59 -10.07 10.24 1.55
C LEU A 59 -10.26 10.97 0.22
N VAL A 60 -9.98 10.31 -0.91
CA VAL A 60 -10.15 10.91 -2.24
C VAL A 60 -11.63 11.03 -2.63
N GLY A 61 -12.52 10.28 -1.96
CA GLY A 61 -13.97 10.34 -2.14
C GLY A 61 -14.43 9.88 -3.53
N GLU A 62 -15.73 10.01 -3.80
CA GLU A 62 -16.37 9.48 -5.02
C GLU A 62 -15.86 10.12 -6.32
N GLU A 63 -15.32 11.35 -6.25
CA GLU A 63 -14.73 12.05 -7.40
C GLU A 63 -13.26 11.66 -7.66
N GLY A 64 -12.62 11.00 -6.70
CA GLY A 64 -11.25 10.51 -6.82
C GLY A 64 -11.19 9.05 -7.25
N THR A 65 -9.99 8.54 -7.46
CA THR A 65 -9.77 7.12 -7.80
C THR A 65 -8.45 6.63 -7.22
N VAL A 66 -8.45 5.42 -6.68
CA VAL A 66 -7.22 4.79 -6.18
C VAL A 66 -6.95 3.51 -6.97
N TYR A 67 -5.76 3.43 -7.55
CA TYR A 67 -5.25 2.23 -8.20
C TYR A 67 -4.38 1.46 -7.21
N GLY A 68 -4.81 0.26 -6.82
CA GLY A 68 -4.00 -0.70 -6.06
C GLY A 68 -3.24 -1.63 -7.00
N LEU A 69 -1.92 -1.52 -7.02
CA LEU A 69 -1.05 -2.32 -7.88
C LEU A 69 -0.26 -3.34 -7.06
N ASP A 70 -0.35 -4.62 -7.41
CA ASP A 70 0.43 -5.69 -6.78
C ASP A 70 0.71 -6.85 -7.76
N LYS A 71 1.70 -7.67 -7.44
CA LYS A 71 1.99 -8.92 -8.16
C LYS A 71 1.20 -10.11 -7.65
N ASP A 72 0.75 -10.05 -6.39
CA ASP A 72 0.00 -11.14 -5.76
C ASP A 72 -1.50 -10.98 -6.00
N ILE A 73 -2.04 -11.83 -6.88
CA ILE A 73 -3.45 -11.84 -7.24
C ILE A 73 -4.35 -12.08 -6.01
N ARG A 74 -3.92 -12.91 -5.05
CA ARG A 74 -4.71 -13.20 -3.85
C ARG A 74 -4.82 -11.98 -2.94
N SER A 75 -3.76 -11.17 -2.89
CA SER A 75 -3.78 -9.91 -2.17
C SER A 75 -4.74 -8.91 -2.82
N LEU A 76 -4.76 -8.85 -4.15
CA LEU A 76 -5.70 -8.01 -4.91
C LEU A 76 -7.16 -8.47 -4.77
N GLU A 77 -7.42 -9.76 -4.69
CA GLU A 77 -8.77 -10.29 -4.38
C GLU A 77 -9.25 -9.80 -3.00
N ARG A 78 -8.41 -9.92 -1.96
CA ARG A 78 -8.74 -9.42 -0.62
C ARG A 78 -8.91 -7.90 -0.56
N LEU A 79 -8.17 -7.16 -1.39
CA LEU A 79 -8.33 -5.72 -1.53
C LEU A 79 -9.73 -5.41 -2.11
N ARG A 80 -10.17 -6.10 -3.17
CA ARG A 80 -11.51 -5.92 -3.73
C ARG A 80 -12.59 -6.23 -2.70
N GLU A 81 -12.49 -7.36 -2.01
CA GLU A 81 -13.43 -7.73 -0.93
C GLU A 81 -13.48 -6.68 0.18
N SER A 82 -12.33 -6.11 0.54
CA SER A 82 -12.27 -5.06 1.56
C SER A 82 -12.88 -3.75 1.08
N ALA A 83 -12.63 -3.34 -0.17
CA ALA A 83 -13.25 -2.17 -0.77
C ALA A 83 -14.77 -2.33 -0.86
N GLU A 84 -15.26 -3.49 -1.29
CA GLU A 84 -16.69 -3.81 -1.35
C GLU A 84 -17.35 -3.75 0.04
N ARG A 85 -16.72 -4.34 1.06
CA ARG A 85 -17.22 -4.31 2.45
C ARG A 85 -17.36 -2.89 2.99
N GLU A 86 -16.45 -1.98 2.60
CA GLU A 86 -16.48 -0.56 2.97
C GLU A 86 -17.35 0.29 2.02
N GLY A 87 -17.99 -0.31 1.01
CA GLY A 87 -18.85 0.38 0.05
C GLY A 87 -18.10 1.29 -0.93
N LEU A 88 -16.80 1.09 -1.11
CA LEU A 88 -15.94 1.91 -1.95
C LEU A 88 -15.99 1.45 -3.41
N ARG A 89 -16.45 2.33 -4.30
CA ARG A 89 -16.56 2.08 -5.75
C ARG A 89 -15.43 2.67 -6.58
N ASN A 90 -14.49 3.37 -5.93
CA ASN A 90 -13.42 4.13 -6.54
C ASN A 90 -12.04 3.48 -6.38
N VAL A 91 -12.02 2.15 -6.21
CA VAL A 91 -10.79 1.35 -6.11
C VAL A 91 -10.67 0.48 -7.35
N GLU A 92 -9.57 0.64 -8.07
CA GLU A 92 -9.21 -0.15 -9.24
C GLU A 92 -7.96 -0.98 -8.95
N THR A 93 -7.88 -2.20 -9.46
CA THR A 93 -6.78 -3.12 -9.14
C THR A 93 -5.97 -3.44 -10.39
N ILE A 94 -4.65 -3.41 -10.26
CA ILE A 94 -3.71 -3.65 -11.36
C ILE A 94 -2.79 -4.80 -10.98
N VAL A 95 -2.88 -5.91 -11.70
CA VAL A 95 -1.92 -7.02 -11.58
C VAL A 95 -0.66 -6.66 -12.36
N THR A 96 0.52 -6.79 -11.75
CA THR A 96 1.80 -6.59 -12.42
C THR A 96 2.74 -7.78 -12.27
N GLY A 97 3.59 -8.01 -13.27
CA GLY A 97 4.72 -8.94 -13.14
C GLY A 97 5.90 -8.35 -12.35
N GLY A 98 5.86 -7.06 -11.99
CA GLY A 98 6.92 -6.36 -11.25
C GLY A 98 8.19 -6.04 -12.06
N ALA A 99 8.23 -6.41 -13.34
CA ALA A 99 9.36 -6.13 -14.21
C ALA A 99 9.31 -4.68 -14.72
N LEU A 100 10.35 -3.89 -14.44
CA LEU A 100 10.56 -2.61 -15.11
C LEU A 100 11.12 -2.87 -16.50
N ARG A 101 10.44 -2.39 -17.53
CA ARG A 101 10.93 -2.36 -18.91
C ARG A 101 11.07 -0.90 -19.31
N PHE A 102 12.28 -0.49 -19.64
CA PHE A 102 12.53 0.82 -20.22
C PHE A 102 12.26 0.70 -21.73
N LEU A 103 11.44 1.61 -22.25
CA LEU A 103 11.15 1.73 -23.68
C LEU A 103 12.40 2.14 -24.45
#